data_AF-E6UA25-F1
#
_entry.id   AF-E6UA25-F1
#
_cell.length_a   1.000
_cell.length_b   1.000
_cell.length_c   1.000
_cell.angle_alpha   90.00
_cell.angle_beta   90.00
_cell.angle_gamma   90.00
#
_symmetry.space_group_name_H-M   'P 1'
#
loop_
_entity.id
_entity.type
_entity.pdbx_description
1 polymer ?
#
loop_
_entity_poly.entity_id
_entity_poly.type
_entity_poly.pdbx_seq_one_letter_code
_entity_poly.pdbx_strand_id
1 'polypeptide(L)'
;MSINISEKSNFIWKIADILRGDFKQSEYGDVILPFTVLCRLDSVLAPTKERVMEIHRQGMFKTEYAKLAGFKSITGGLKFYNISEFTFAKLKDDAANIADNLTDYIKGFSENARMILESFDIYSQIARLDKANLLYLVVTRFVDDIDLHPDRVSNNEMGYIFEELIRKFSEMSNETAGEHFTPREVIRLMVAMLFDPDMRLITEPGFMAKLYENKTQNLIQFNDCPLRGVA
;
A
#
# COMPACT_ATOMS: atom_id res chain seq x y z
N MET A 1 1.03 -15.43 15.59
CA MET A 1 0.89 -14.02 16.02
C MET A 1 -0.56 -13.63 15.80
N SER A 2 -1.31 -13.34 16.87
CA SER A 2 -2.70 -12.88 16.72
C SER A 2 -2.66 -11.42 16.30
N ILE A 3 -2.85 -11.19 15.01
CA ILE A 3 -3.07 -9.85 14.50
C ILE A 3 -4.38 -9.36 15.13
N ASN A 4 -4.34 -8.20 15.78
CA ASN A 4 -5.49 -7.70 16.53
C ASN A 4 -6.60 -7.25 15.56
N ILE A 5 -7.51 -8.17 15.23
CA ILE A 5 -8.67 -7.94 14.36
C ILE A 5 -9.56 -6.83 14.91
N SER A 6 -9.62 -6.67 16.24
CA SER A 6 -10.42 -5.64 16.89
C SER A 6 -9.90 -4.23 16.56
N GLU A 7 -8.59 -4.01 16.64
CA GLU A 7 -7.98 -2.71 16.30
C GLU A 7 -8.23 -2.32 14.84
N LYS A 8 -8.07 -3.26 13.89
CA LYS A 8 -8.37 -3.00 12.47
C LYS A 8 -9.83 -2.68 12.23
N SER A 9 -10.72 -3.40 12.91
CA SER A 9 -12.15 -3.16 12.82
C SER A 9 -12.50 -1.77 13.30
N ASN A 10 -11.97 -1.37 14.45
CA ASN A 10 -12.21 -0.05 15.01
C ASN A 10 -11.68 1.06 14.10
N PHE A 11 -10.50 0.85 13.49
CA PHE A 11 -9.93 1.79 12.52
C PHE A 11 -10.84 2.01 11.30
N ILE A 12 -11.31 0.92 10.66
CA ILE A 12 -12.21 1.01 9.50
C ILE A 12 -13.49 1.75 9.87
N TRP A 13 -14.09 1.40 11.02
CA TRP A 13 -15.34 2.02 11.45
C TRP A 13 -15.18 3.51 11.78
N LYS A 14 -14.05 3.90 12.38
CA LYS A 14 -13.74 5.30 12.66
C LYS A 14 -13.69 6.17 11.39
N ILE A 15 -13.14 5.64 10.29
CA ILE A 15 -13.13 6.34 8.99
C ILE A 15 -14.52 6.26 8.33
N ALA A 16 -15.15 5.09 8.36
CA ALA A 16 -16.49 4.90 7.81
C ALA A 16 -17.54 5.83 8.43
N ASP A 17 -17.40 6.15 9.73
CA ASP A 17 -18.26 7.12 10.40
C ASP A 17 -18.12 8.54 9.83
N ILE A 18 -16.92 8.94 9.37
CA ILE A 18 -16.68 10.23 8.70
C ILE A 18 -17.32 10.24 7.30
N LEU A 19 -17.25 9.11 6.60
CA LEU A 19 -17.76 8.96 5.23
C LEU A 19 -19.28 8.75 5.17
N ARG A 20 -19.93 8.47 6.30
CA ARG A 20 -21.36 8.15 6.37
C ARG A 20 -22.19 9.36 5.97
N GLY A 21 -23.00 9.18 4.91
CA GLY A 21 -23.90 10.21 4.37
C GLY A 21 -23.51 10.60 2.96
N ASP A 22 -22.24 10.92 2.74
CA ASP A 22 -21.69 11.35 1.43
C ASP A 22 -21.19 10.17 0.57
N PHE A 23 -20.88 9.04 1.19
CA PHE A 23 -20.42 7.82 0.54
C PHE A 23 -21.31 6.62 0.91
N LYS A 24 -21.53 5.73 -0.06
CA LYS A 24 -22.16 4.43 0.16
C LYS A 24 -21.16 3.50 0.86
N GLN A 25 -21.68 2.54 1.64
CA GLN A 25 -20.83 1.57 2.34
C GLN A 25 -19.92 0.77 1.40
N SER A 26 -20.39 0.48 0.18
CA SER A 26 -19.60 -0.19 -0.86
C SER A 26 -18.41 0.66 -1.35
N GLU A 27 -18.47 1.98 -1.21
CA GLU A 27 -17.43 2.93 -1.66
C GLU A 27 -16.40 3.24 -0.57
N TYR A 28 -16.59 2.75 0.67
CA TYR A 28 -15.65 3.04 1.76
C TYR A 28 -14.26 2.44 1.48
N GLY A 29 -14.21 1.30 0.79
CA GLY A 29 -12.95 0.67 0.38
C GLY A 29 -12.13 1.56 -0.56
N ASP A 30 -12.81 2.26 -1.48
CA ASP A 30 -12.16 3.14 -2.47
C ASP A 30 -11.45 4.31 -1.80
N VAL A 31 -11.91 4.74 -0.62
CA VAL A 31 -11.23 5.77 0.18
C VAL A 31 -10.20 5.13 1.12
N ILE A 32 -10.57 4.10 1.88
CA ILE A 32 -9.72 3.60 2.96
C ILE A 32 -8.45 2.92 2.43
N LEU A 33 -8.53 2.18 1.31
CA LEU A 33 -7.39 1.45 0.74
C LEU A 33 -6.26 2.38 0.26
N PRO A 34 -6.48 3.36 -0.64
CA PRO A 34 -5.41 4.24 -1.11
C PRO A 34 -4.75 5.02 0.03
N PHE A 35 -5.52 5.54 0.98
CA PHE A 35 -4.96 6.29 2.11
C PHE A 35 -4.17 5.38 3.07
N THR A 36 -4.57 4.12 3.22
CA THR A 36 -3.77 3.13 3.97
C THR A 36 -2.42 2.88 3.31
N VAL A 37 -2.40 2.71 1.97
CA VAL A 37 -1.18 2.54 1.20
C VAL A 37 -0.29 3.78 1.31
N LEU A 38 -0.87 4.97 1.13
CA LEU A 38 -0.17 6.25 1.25
C LEU A 38 0.49 6.41 2.62
N CYS A 39 -0.25 6.12 3.69
CA CYS A 39 0.25 6.17 5.07
C CYS A 39 1.42 5.21 5.29
N ARG A 40 1.36 3.99 4.74
CA ARG A 40 2.46 3.02 4.83
C ARG A 40 3.68 3.50 4.05
N LEU A 41 3.50 4.05 2.85
CA LEU A 41 4.60 4.58 2.04
C LEU A 41 5.31 5.74 2.75
N ASP A 42 4.56 6.67 3.34
CA ASP A 42 5.12 7.77 4.14
C ASP A 42 5.91 7.24 5.35
N SER A 43 5.30 6.33 6.12
CA SER A 43 5.90 5.78 7.33
C SER A 43 7.20 5.03 7.05
N VAL A 44 7.27 4.28 5.94
CA VAL A 44 8.48 3.56 5.52
C VAL A 44 9.59 4.53 5.09
N LEU A 45 9.25 5.69 4.53
CA LEU A 45 10.23 6.69 4.08
C LEU A 45 10.66 7.65 5.18
N ALA A 46 9.86 7.81 6.24
CA ALA A 46 10.09 8.80 7.30
C ALA A 46 11.54 8.82 7.84
N PRO A 47 12.20 7.68 8.13
CA PRO A 47 13.60 7.69 8.63
C PRO A 47 14.62 8.21 7.62
N THR A 48 14.29 8.17 6.32
CA THR A 48 15.23 8.47 5.22
C THR A 48 14.91 9.79 4.51
N LYS A 49 13.78 10.41 4.87
CA LYS A 49 13.21 11.58 4.20
C LYS A 49 14.19 12.75 4.12
N GLU A 50 14.78 13.15 5.24
CA GLU A 50 15.71 14.28 5.29
C GLU A 50 16.92 14.07 4.39
N ARG A 51 17.46 12.85 4.36
CA ARG A 51 18.63 12.52 3.53
C ARG A 51 18.30 12.52 2.04
N VAL A 52 17.12 12.02 1.67
CA VAL A 52 16.61 12.06 0.29
C VAL A 52 16.44 13.51 -0.16
N MET A 53 15.83 14.36 0.68
CA MET A 53 15.60 15.78 0.37
C MET A 53 16.91 16.56 0.21
N GLU A 54 17.89 16.34 1.08
CA GLU A 54 19.20 17.00 0.98
C GLU A 54 19.87 16.73 -0.37
N ILE A 55 19.91 15.46 -0.79
CA ILE A 55 20.51 15.05 -2.06
C ILE A 55 19.69 15.53 -3.25
N HIS A 56 18.36 15.59 -3.10
CA HIS A 56 17.48 16.15 -4.12
C HIS A 56 17.77 17.64 -4.36
N ARG A 57 17.91 18.44 -3.28
CA ARG A 57 18.22 19.88 -3.37
C ARG A 57 19.58 20.16 -3.99
N GLN A 58 20.55 19.26 -3.81
CA GLN A 58 21.86 19.34 -4.47
C GLN A 58 21.79 19.10 -5.99
N GLY A 59 20.65 18.66 -6.53
CA GLY A 59 20.46 18.47 -7.97
C GLY A 59 21.30 17.33 -8.56
N MET A 60 21.74 16.38 -7.73
CA MET A 60 22.67 15.32 -8.13
C MET A 60 22.10 14.36 -9.18
N PHE A 61 20.77 14.16 -9.19
CA PHE A 61 20.10 13.22 -10.07
C PHE A 61 19.11 13.93 -11.00
N LYS A 62 19.39 13.88 -12.32
CA LYS A 62 18.60 14.57 -13.35
C LYS A 62 17.52 13.71 -14.01
N THR A 63 17.64 12.38 -13.93
CA THR A 63 16.68 11.44 -14.53
C THR A 63 16.01 10.60 -13.44
N GLU A 64 14.79 10.11 -13.70
CA GLU A 64 14.08 9.24 -12.76
C GLU A 64 14.84 7.93 -12.49
N TYR A 65 15.50 7.36 -13.51
CA TYR A 65 16.36 6.19 -13.32
C TYR A 65 17.53 6.46 -12.36
N ALA A 66 18.21 7.60 -12.52
CA ALA A 66 19.31 7.99 -11.64
C ALA A 66 18.82 8.26 -10.21
N LYS A 67 17.64 8.87 -10.04
CA LYS A 67 17.01 9.06 -8.74
C LYS A 67 16.68 7.73 -8.08
N LEU A 68 16.05 6.78 -8.79
CA LEU A 68 15.73 5.45 -8.24
C LEU A 68 16.99 4.70 -7.81
N ALA A 69 18.02 4.67 -8.66
CA ALA A 69 19.29 4.00 -8.33
C ALA A 69 20.02 4.69 -7.17
N GLY A 70 20.07 6.02 -7.18
CA GLY A 70 20.72 6.82 -6.15
C GLY A 70 20.03 6.72 -4.80
N PHE A 71 18.71 6.94 -4.77
CA PHE A 71 17.93 6.88 -3.55
C PHE A 71 17.82 5.48 -2.96
N LYS A 72 17.87 4.41 -3.78
CA LYS A 72 17.91 3.04 -3.27
C LYS A 72 19.04 2.80 -2.26
N SER A 73 20.21 3.40 -2.47
CA SER A 73 21.35 3.25 -1.55
C SER A 73 21.12 4.00 -0.24
N ILE A 74 20.41 5.12 -0.30
CA ILE A 74 20.10 6.00 0.84
C ILE A 74 18.97 5.43 1.70
N THR A 75 17.99 4.82 1.05
CA THR A 75 16.79 4.29 1.69
C THR A 75 16.97 2.89 2.26
N GLY A 76 18.20 2.36 2.31
CA GLY A 76 18.46 1.00 2.78
C GLY A 76 17.92 -0.08 1.83
N GLY A 77 17.79 0.23 0.54
CA GLY A 77 17.37 -0.72 -0.49
C GLY A 77 15.94 -0.56 -0.99
N LEU A 78 15.18 0.43 -0.50
CA LEU A 78 13.82 0.68 -1.00
C LEU A 78 13.85 1.07 -2.48
N LYS A 79 12.87 0.56 -3.23
CA LYS A 79 12.73 0.80 -4.68
C LYS A 79 11.83 2.00 -5.01
N PHE A 80 11.64 2.91 -4.07
CA PHE A 80 10.82 4.11 -4.23
C PHE A 80 11.33 5.23 -3.31
N TYR A 81 10.91 6.45 -3.58
CA TYR A 81 11.27 7.65 -2.80
C TYR A 81 10.14 8.68 -2.86
N ASN A 82 10.24 9.73 -2.04
CA ASN A 82 9.39 10.91 -2.14
C ASN A 82 10.22 12.18 -1.97
N ILE A 83 10.13 13.09 -2.94
CA ILE A 83 10.86 14.38 -3.00
C ILE A 83 9.99 15.60 -2.68
N SER A 84 8.76 15.40 -2.18
CA SER A 84 7.93 16.51 -1.70
C SER A 84 8.49 17.09 -0.40
N GLU A 85 8.38 18.40 -0.21
CA GLU A 85 8.71 19.05 1.07
C GLU A 85 7.68 18.72 2.18
N PHE A 86 6.51 18.22 1.78
CA PHE A 86 5.48 17.74 2.70
C PHE A 86 5.81 16.33 3.22
N THR A 87 5.33 16.07 4.42
CA THR A 87 5.16 14.72 4.99
C THR A 87 3.68 14.52 5.25
N PHE A 88 3.20 13.27 5.32
CA PHE A 88 1.77 13.02 5.50
C PHE A 88 1.22 13.72 6.77
N ALA A 89 2.01 13.71 7.85
CA ALA A 89 1.68 14.43 9.09
C ALA A 89 1.65 15.97 8.98
N LYS A 90 2.41 16.58 8.06
CA LYS A 90 2.46 18.05 7.85
C LYS A 90 1.30 18.55 6.99
N LEU A 91 0.60 17.66 6.28
CA LEU A 91 -0.54 18.04 5.45
C LEU A 91 -1.70 18.64 6.28
N LYS A 92 -1.75 18.36 7.58
CA LYS A 92 -2.76 18.93 8.49
C LYS A 92 -2.49 20.38 8.89
N ASP A 93 -1.28 20.89 8.65
CA ASP A 93 -0.87 22.22 9.10
C ASP A 93 -1.55 23.34 8.27
N ASP A 94 -2.05 23.01 7.08
CA ASP A 94 -2.80 23.92 6.22
C ASP A 94 -4.08 23.24 5.70
N ALA A 95 -5.14 23.35 6.51
CA ALA A 95 -6.44 22.78 6.20
C ALA A 95 -7.10 23.38 4.95
N ALA A 96 -6.81 24.64 4.61
CA ALA A 96 -7.50 25.35 3.54
C ALA A 96 -7.04 24.87 2.16
N ASN A 97 -5.76 24.47 2.03
CA ASN A 97 -5.17 24.00 0.78
C ASN A 97 -4.84 22.50 0.83
N ILE A 98 -5.52 21.72 1.68
CA ILE A 98 -5.16 20.32 1.90
C ILE A 98 -5.24 19.48 0.63
N ALA A 99 -6.20 19.73 -0.26
CA ALA A 99 -6.34 19.01 -1.52
C ALA A 99 -5.13 19.22 -2.44
N ASP A 100 -4.71 20.47 -2.61
CA ASP A 100 -3.56 20.83 -3.43
C ASP A 100 -2.25 20.31 -2.81
N ASN A 101 -2.07 20.51 -1.49
CA ASN A 101 -0.90 20.04 -0.75
C ASN A 101 -0.76 18.51 -0.81
N LEU A 102 -1.87 17.77 -0.65
CA LEU A 102 -1.88 16.31 -0.74
C LEU A 102 -1.60 15.84 -2.17
N THR A 103 -2.18 16.50 -3.17
CA THR A 103 -1.93 16.20 -4.58
C THR A 103 -0.46 16.40 -4.94
N ASP A 104 0.15 17.50 -4.50
CA ASP A 104 1.56 17.77 -4.73
C ASP A 104 2.48 16.84 -3.93
N TYR A 105 2.08 16.45 -2.73
CA TYR A 105 2.74 15.41 -1.96
C TYR A 105 2.77 14.06 -2.70
N ILE A 106 1.64 13.65 -3.29
CA ILE A 106 1.54 12.41 -4.08
C ILE A 106 2.40 12.49 -5.34
N LYS A 107 2.38 13.62 -6.05
CA LYS A 107 3.22 13.85 -7.24
C LYS A 107 4.72 13.77 -6.93
N GLY A 108 5.12 14.05 -5.69
CA GLY A 108 6.50 13.94 -5.22
C GLY A 108 7.00 12.50 -5.06
N PHE A 109 6.14 11.48 -5.11
CA PHE A 109 6.59 10.08 -5.12
C PHE A 109 7.28 9.70 -6.44
N SER A 110 8.16 8.72 -6.37
CA SER A 110 8.69 8.06 -7.56
C SER A 110 7.56 7.44 -8.40
N GLU A 111 7.76 7.39 -9.72
CA GLU A 111 6.73 6.98 -10.69
C GLU A 111 6.05 5.66 -10.33
N ASN A 112 6.81 4.64 -9.92
CA ASN A 112 6.27 3.34 -9.53
C ASN A 112 5.36 3.39 -8.29
N ALA A 113 5.68 4.21 -7.29
CA ALA A 113 4.83 4.38 -6.11
C ALA A 113 3.59 5.20 -6.46
N ARG A 114 3.74 6.23 -7.30
CA ARG A 114 2.63 7.05 -7.79
C ARG A 114 1.63 6.24 -8.62
N MET A 115 2.11 5.38 -9.52
CA MET A 115 1.26 4.48 -10.33
C MET A 115 0.40 3.55 -9.46
N ILE A 116 0.92 3.07 -8.33
CA ILE A 116 0.15 2.25 -7.40
C ILE A 116 -1.01 3.07 -6.82
N LEU A 117 -0.73 4.28 -6.35
CA LEU A 117 -1.76 5.17 -5.80
C LEU A 117 -2.79 5.58 -6.86
N GLU A 118 -2.35 5.84 -8.10
CA GLU A 118 -3.21 6.13 -9.25
C GLU A 118 -4.11 4.94 -9.62
N SER A 119 -3.65 3.71 -9.44
CA SER A 119 -4.45 2.50 -9.67
C SER A 119 -5.64 2.36 -8.69
N PHE A 120 -5.57 3.05 -7.55
CA PHE A 120 -6.69 3.19 -6.60
C PHE A 120 -7.55 4.44 -6.87
N ASP A 121 -7.34 5.13 -8.00
CA ASP A 121 -8.05 6.36 -8.36
C ASP A 121 -7.97 7.46 -7.28
N ILE A 122 -6.82 7.56 -6.60
CA ILE A 122 -6.66 8.41 -5.41
C ILE A 122 -7.01 9.88 -5.67
N TYR A 123 -6.70 10.42 -6.85
CA TYR A 123 -6.96 11.83 -7.16
C TYR A 123 -8.46 12.13 -7.25
N SER A 124 -9.25 11.21 -7.79
CA SER A 124 -10.71 11.33 -7.84
C SER A 124 -11.30 11.25 -6.43
N GLN A 125 -10.74 10.38 -5.58
CA GLN A 125 -11.16 10.30 -4.17
C GLN A 125 -10.83 11.59 -3.40
N ILE A 126 -9.65 12.17 -3.61
CA ILE A 126 -9.26 13.46 -3.03
C ILE A 126 -10.26 14.55 -3.45
N ALA A 127 -10.54 14.68 -4.75
CA ALA A 127 -11.47 15.69 -5.25
C ALA A 127 -12.90 15.52 -4.70
N ARG A 128 -13.39 14.27 -4.59
CA ARG A 128 -14.71 13.97 -4.04
C ARG A 128 -14.79 14.28 -2.54
N LEU A 129 -13.76 13.90 -1.78
CA LEU A 129 -13.67 14.19 -0.34
C LEU A 129 -13.57 15.68 -0.06
N ASP A 130 -12.81 16.41 -0.88
CA ASP A 130 -12.66 17.86 -0.75
C ASP A 130 -13.99 18.59 -1.00
N LYS A 131 -14.70 18.22 -2.08
CA LYS A 131 -16.03 18.74 -2.39
C LYS A 131 -17.05 18.48 -1.27
N ALA A 132 -16.90 17.38 -0.55
CA ALA A 132 -17.74 17.02 0.61
C ALA A 132 -17.27 17.67 1.93
N ASN A 133 -16.18 18.46 1.93
CA ASN A 133 -15.51 18.98 3.13
C ASN A 133 -15.07 17.89 4.13
N LEU A 134 -14.77 16.68 3.64
CA LEU A 134 -14.36 15.53 4.46
C LEU A 134 -12.86 15.26 4.39
N LEU A 135 -12.15 15.78 3.39
CA LEU A 135 -10.75 15.45 3.13
C LEU A 135 -9.84 15.70 4.35
N TYR A 136 -9.96 16.88 4.97
CA TYR A 136 -9.20 17.22 6.18
C TYR A 136 -9.45 16.25 7.33
N LEU A 137 -10.72 15.87 7.55
CA LEU A 137 -11.11 14.94 8.62
C LEU A 137 -10.54 13.54 8.38
N VAL A 138 -10.60 13.06 7.13
CA VAL A 138 -10.04 11.76 6.75
C VAL A 138 -8.52 11.75 6.93
N VAL A 139 -7.81 12.74 6.38
CA VAL A 139 -6.34 12.82 6.52
C VAL A 139 -5.93 12.89 7.99
N THR A 140 -6.57 13.76 8.79
CA THR A 140 -6.29 13.88 10.22
C THR A 140 -6.51 12.55 10.95
N ARG A 141 -7.60 11.85 10.62
CA ARG A 141 -7.89 10.55 11.22
C ARG A 141 -6.82 9.51 10.87
N PHE A 142 -6.34 9.47 9.63
CA PHE A 142 -5.22 8.59 9.28
C PHE A 142 -3.95 8.99 10.02
N VAL A 143 -3.63 10.27 10.17
CA VAL A 143 -2.40 10.70 10.86
C VAL A 143 -2.44 10.39 12.36
N ASP A 144 -3.57 10.61 13.03
CA ASP A 144 -3.65 10.57 14.50
C ASP A 144 -4.01 9.17 15.05
N ASP A 145 -4.81 8.37 14.32
CA ASP A 145 -5.33 7.09 14.82
C ASP A 145 -4.56 5.85 14.32
N ILE A 146 -3.65 5.97 13.34
CA ILE A 146 -2.91 4.82 12.80
C ILE A 146 -1.39 5.03 12.79
N ASP A 147 -0.67 4.07 13.36
CA ASP A 147 0.78 3.97 13.24
C ASP A 147 1.12 2.73 12.42
N LEU A 148 1.42 2.96 11.14
CA LEU A 148 1.87 1.92 10.19
C LEU A 148 3.39 1.96 10.02
N HIS A 149 4.16 2.45 10.99
CA HIS A 149 5.61 2.40 10.90
C HIS A 149 6.13 0.96 10.93
N PRO A 150 7.19 0.62 10.17
CA PRO A 150 7.80 -0.72 10.17
C PRO A 150 8.18 -1.26 11.55
N ASP A 151 8.48 -0.36 12.51
CA ASP A 151 8.83 -0.73 13.89
C ASP A 151 7.62 -1.19 14.72
N ARG A 152 6.41 -0.78 14.34
CA ARG A 152 5.15 -1.18 15.00
C ARG A 152 4.44 -2.29 14.25
N VAL A 153 4.45 -2.20 12.92
CA VAL A 153 3.78 -3.13 12.02
C VAL A 153 4.82 -3.68 11.05
N SER A 154 5.19 -4.94 11.25
CA SER A 154 6.11 -5.64 10.35
C SER A 154 5.52 -5.76 8.93
N ASN A 155 6.35 -6.03 7.93
CA ASN A 155 5.88 -6.18 6.55
C ASN A 155 4.85 -7.32 6.40
N ASN A 156 5.03 -8.41 7.15
CA ASN A 156 4.08 -9.53 7.14
C ASN A 156 2.75 -9.10 7.74
N GLU A 157 2.76 -8.44 8.89
CA GLU A 157 1.55 -7.91 9.53
C GLU A 157 0.85 -6.91 8.63
N MET A 158 1.58 -6.02 7.96
CA MET A 158 1.03 -5.07 6.99
C MET A 158 0.26 -5.77 5.87
N GLY A 159 0.81 -6.87 5.32
CA GLY A 159 0.13 -7.70 4.33
C GLY A 159 -1.21 -8.23 4.85
N TYR A 160 -1.22 -8.79 6.06
CA TYR A 160 -2.47 -9.26 6.69
C TYR A 160 -3.45 -8.12 7.00
N ILE A 161 -2.98 -6.91 7.37
CA ILE A 161 -3.86 -5.74 7.54
C ILE A 161 -4.59 -5.46 6.23
N PHE A 162 -3.83 -5.41 5.14
CA PHE A 162 -4.36 -5.09 3.83
C PHE A 162 -5.32 -6.15 3.31
N GLU A 163 -4.98 -7.44 3.48
CA GLU A 163 -5.87 -8.57 3.16
C GLU A 163 -7.19 -8.49 3.93
N GLU A 164 -7.14 -8.22 5.23
CA GLU A 164 -8.34 -8.09 6.06
C GLU A 164 -9.19 -6.87 5.69
N LEU A 165 -8.57 -5.76 5.25
CA LEU A 165 -9.28 -4.61 4.72
C LEU A 165 -10.06 -4.99 3.45
N ILE A 166 -9.38 -5.62 2.48
CA ILE A 166 -10.00 -6.07 1.23
C ILE A 166 -11.15 -7.04 1.51
N ARG A 167 -10.93 -8.03 2.39
CA ARG A 167 -11.96 -9.01 2.76
C ARG A 167 -13.21 -8.31 3.29
N LYS A 168 -13.06 -7.37 4.23
CA LYS A 168 -14.18 -6.63 4.82
C LYS A 168 -14.93 -5.77 3.81
N PHE A 169 -14.23 -5.06 2.94
CA PHE A 169 -14.90 -4.24 1.93
C PHE A 169 -15.64 -5.11 0.90
N SER A 170 -15.07 -6.28 0.54
CA SER A 170 -15.76 -7.25 -0.30
C SER A 170 -17.01 -7.84 0.38
N GLU A 171 -16.99 -8.06 1.69
CA GLU A 171 -18.16 -8.51 2.45
C GLU A 171 -19.24 -7.42 2.54
N MET A 172 -18.82 -6.14 2.62
CA MET A 172 -19.73 -4.99 2.71
C MET A 172 -20.35 -4.61 1.36
N SER A 173 -19.65 -4.82 0.23
CA SER A 173 -20.12 -4.39 -1.08
C SER A 173 -21.27 -5.24 -1.62
N ASN A 174 -21.46 -6.48 -1.13
CA ASN A 174 -22.50 -7.42 -1.55
C ASN A 174 -22.62 -7.61 -3.09
N GLU A 175 -21.61 -7.17 -3.85
CA GLU A 175 -21.46 -7.42 -5.28
C GLU A 175 -20.99 -8.87 -5.45
N THR A 176 -21.62 -9.56 -6.41
CA THR A 176 -21.46 -10.98 -6.80
C THR A 176 -20.39 -11.78 -6.04
N ALA A 177 -20.84 -12.68 -5.17
CA ALA A 177 -20.02 -13.66 -4.46
C ALA A 177 -19.14 -14.46 -5.44
N GLY A 178 -17.85 -14.13 -5.52
CA GLY A 178 -16.85 -14.94 -6.22
C GLY A 178 -15.77 -14.17 -7.00
N GLU A 179 -15.92 -12.86 -7.23
CA GLU A 179 -14.97 -12.15 -8.12
C GLU A 179 -13.79 -11.44 -7.43
N HIS A 180 -13.87 -11.13 -6.14
CA HIS A 180 -12.96 -10.13 -5.54
C HIS A 180 -12.05 -10.62 -4.39
N PHE A 181 -12.29 -11.77 -3.76
CA PHE A 181 -11.45 -12.24 -2.65
C PHE A 181 -11.34 -13.76 -2.56
N THR A 182 -10.09 -14.25 -2.45
CA THR A 182 -9.79 -15.66 -2.18
C THR A 182 -9.13 -15.76 -0.79
N PRO A 183 -9.72 -16.48 0.18
CA PRO A 183 -9.13 -16.63 1.51
C PRO A 183 -7.71 -17.22 1.46
N ARG A 184 -6.86 -16.83 2.41
CA ARG A 184 -5.45 -17.21 2.41
C ARG A 184 -5.22 -18.70 2.59
N GLU A 185 -6.10 -19.38 3.31
CA GLU A 185 -6.10 -20.84 3.47
C GLU A 185 -6.36 -21.53 2.13
N VAL A 186 -7.27 -20.98 1.33
CA VAL A 186 -7.58 -21.47 -0.03
C VAL A 186 -6.40 -21.20 -0.95
N ILE A 187 -5.80 -20.01 -0.92
CA ILE A 187 -4.57 -19.70 -1.68
C ILE A 187 -3.45 -20.68 -1.29
N ARG A 188 -3.24 -20.91 0.00
CA ARG A 188 -2.21 -21.83 0.50
C ARG A 188 -2.45 -23.26 0.02
N LEU A 189 -3.70 -23.73 0.02
CA LEU A 189 -4.07 -25.03 -0.50
C LEU A 189 -3.84 -25.11 -2.01
N MET A 190 -4.29 -24.11 -2.77
CA MET A 190 -4.08 -24.05 -4.23
C MET A 190 -2.59 -24.07 -4.59
N VAL A 191 -1.78 -23.26 -3.90
CA VAL A 191 -0.32 -23.21 -4.08
C VAL A 191 0.32 -24.55 -3.71
N ALA A 192 -0.08 -25.15 -2.58
CA ALA A 192 0.42 -26.47 -2.18
C ALA A 192 0.08 -27.52 -3.25
N MET A 193 -1.18 -27.62 -3.68
CA MET A 193 -1.59 -28.58 -4.71
C MET A 193 -0.90 -28.36 -6.06
N LEU A 194 -0.65 -27.10 -6.43
CA LEU A 194 0.00 -26.75 -7.69
C LEU A 194 1.48 -27.14 -7.70
N PHE A 195 2.18 -26.95 -6.58
CA PHE A 195 3.63 -27.16 -6.52
C PHE A 195 4.04 -28.51 -5.91
N ASP A 196 3.18 -29.19 -5.16
CA ASP A 196 3.49 -30.49 -4.52
C ASP A 196 4.03 -31.56 -5.51
N PRO A 197 3.47 -31.73 -6.73
CA PRO A 197 3.96 -32.72 -7.68
C PRO A 197 5.42 -32.48 -8.13
N ASP A 198 5.81 -31.21 -8.26
CA ASP A 198 7.11 -30.79 -8.79
C ASP A 198 8.03 -30.21 -7.71
N MET A 199 7.65 -30.32 -6.42
CA MET A 199 8.32 -29.62 -5.32
C MET A 199 9.81 -29.98 -5.24
N ARG A 200 10.15 -31.24 -5.54
CA ARG A 200 11.55 -31.71 -5.60
C ARG A 200 12.36 -30.95 -6.64
N LEU A 201 11.85 -30.82 -7.86
CA LEU A 201 12.50 -30.09 -8.96
C LEU A 201 12.60 -28.59 -8.63
N ILE A 202 11.54 -28.01 -8.07
CA ILE A 202 11.47 -26.59 -7.70
C ILE A 202 12.52 -26.22 -6.63
N THR A 203 12.91 -27.16 -5.78
CA THR A 203 13.95 -26.95 -4.77
C THR A 203 15.38 -27.10 -5.28
N GLU A 204 15.57 -27.62 -6.50
CA GLU A 204 16.90 -27.83 -7.07
C GLU A 204 17.63 -26.50 -7.36
N PRO A 205 18.95 -26.43 -7.13
CA PRO A 205 19.75 -25.26 -7.47
C PRO A 205 19.67 -24.91 -8.96
N GLY A 206 19.35 -23.65 -9.28
CA GLY A 206 19.28 -23.17 -10.67
C GLY A 206 17.98 -23.51 -11.40
N PHE A 207 17.01 -24.16 -10.73
CA PHE A 207 15.68 -24.39 -11.32
C PHE A 207 14.93 -23.06 -11.49
N MET A 208 14.37 -22.86 -12.68
CA MET A 208 13.56 -21.68 -13.00
C MET A 208 12.11 -22.08 -13.25
N ALA A 209 11.19 -21.48 -12.51
CA ALA A 209 9.76 -21.68 -12.69
C ALA A 209 9.05 -20.37 -13.02
N LYS A 210 7.97 -20.47 -13.78
CA LYS A 210 7.08 -19.35 -14.10
C LYS A 210 5.67 -19.70 -13.62
N LEU A 211 5.14 -18.91 -12.70
CA LEU A 211 3.73 -18.96 -12.32
C LEU A 211 2.96 -17.90 -13.09
N TYR A 212 1.92 -18.33 -13.79
CA TYR A 212 1.06 -17.46 -14.56
C TYR A 212 -0.32 -17.38 -13.92
N GLU A 213 -0.77 -16.18 -13.59
CA GLU A 213 -2.13 -15.93 -13.14
C GLU A 213 -2.95 -15.32 -14.29
N ASN A 214 -3.94 -16.08 -14.78
CA ASN A 214 -4.66 -15.70 -16.00
C ASN A 214 -5.52 -14.44 -15.86
N LYS A 215 -6.10 -14.19 -14.68
CA LYS A 215 -6.99 -13.03 -14.46
C LYS A 215 -6.23 -11.72 -14.38
N THR A 216 -5.10 -11.69 -13.68
CA THR A 216 -4.29 -10.47 -13.51
C THR A 216 -3.23 -10.33 -14.60
N GLN A 217 -3.07 -11.34 -15.46
CA GLN A 217 -1.98 -11.48 -16.43
C GLN A 217 -0.58 -11.33 -15.83
N ASN A 218 -0.45 -11.59 -14.51
CA ASN A 218 0.81 -11.50 -13.83
C ASN A 218 1.65 -12.77 -14.05
N LEU A 219 2.92 -12.55 -14.39
CA LEU A 219 3.93 -13.59 -14.50
C LEU A 219 4.91 -13.45 -13.34
N ILE A 220 4.88 -14.39 -12.41
CA ILE A 220 5.84 -14.46 -11.31
C ILE A 220 6.96 -15.41 -11.72
N GLN A 221 8.18 -14.88 -11.84
CA GLN A 221 9.39 -15.66 -12.09
C GLN A 221 10.09 -16.00 -10.77
N PHE A 222 10.33 -17.28 -10.54
CA PHE A 222 11.13 -17.75 -9.43
C PHE A 222 12.58 -17.91 -9.90
N ASN A 223 13.45 -17.00 -9.47
CA ASN A 223 14.90 -17.12 -9.65
C ASN A 223 15.47 -17.48 -8.27
N ASP A 224 15.76 -18.77 -8.06
CA ASP A 224 16.02 -19.42 -6.77
C ASP A 224 14.81 -19.46 -5.81
N CYS A 225 14.39 -20.67 -5.44
CA CYS A 225 13.24 -20.89 -4.57
C CYS A 225 13.57 -20.58 -3.09
N PRO A 226 12.90 -19.62 -2.43
CA PRO A 226 13.09 -19.33 -1.00
C PRO A 226 12.48 -20.41 -0.07
N LEU A 227 11.81 -21.44 -0.61
CA LEU A 227 11.22 -22.55 0.16
C LEU A 227 12.23 -23.62 0.61
N ARG A 228 13.53 -23.37 0.48
CA ARG A 228 14.63 -24.29 0.86
C ARG A 228 14.68 -24.68 2.36
N GLY A 229 13.70 -24.29 3.18
CA GLY A 229 13.65 -24.58 4.62
C GLY A 229 12.30 -25.05 5.17
N VAL A 230 11.38 -25.54 4.32
CA VAL A 230 10.05 -26.05 4.77
C VAL A 230 9.88 -27.56 4.51
N ALA A 231 10.98 -28.29 4.30
CA ALA A 231 10.98 -29.75 4.31
C ALA A 231 11.22 -30.28 5.74
#